data_AF-A0A5C7XNU5-F1
#
_entry.id   AF-A0A5C7XNU5-F1
#
_cell.length_a   1.000
_cell.length_b   1.000
_cell.length_c   1.000
_cell.angle_alpha   90.00
_cell.angle_beta   90.00
_cell.angle_gamma   90.00
#
_symmetry.space_group_name_H-M   'P 1'
#
loop_
_entity.id
_entity.type
_entity.pdbx_description
1 polymer ?
#
loop_
_entity_poly.entity_id
_entity_poly.type
_entity_poly.pdbx_seq_one_letter_code
_entity_poly.pdbx_strand_id
1 'polypeptide(L)'
;MSSKPADPMPMPPPPPPPPSAPSAPISGATRAAIDQGVPLFLDGDIARSSPGSASPYLIDEANFYRIFAVGDARRALADRLRAALETLETHCRFQAMLVGGSMLDLNVQAPRDLDAVVFYAAQDGVASPTIAEALSRLTEASKAHGLDLRFVPTDASPLITIKAACYFAMLYASDRADVAARKGALLITRGR
;
A
#
# COMPACT_ATOMS: atom_id res chain seq x y z
N MET A 1 -1.27 -28.85 60.33
CA MET A 1 -2.22 -28.17 59.43
C MET A 1 -1.41 -27.37 58.42
N SER A 2 -1.25 -27.87 57.20
CA SER A 2 -0.51 -27.18 56.12
C SER A 2 -1.46 -26.25 55.36
N SER A 3 -1.15 -24.95 55.31
CA SER A 3 -1.85 -23.97 54.47
C SER A 3 -1.36 -24.06 53.03
N LYS A 4 -2.28 -24.31 52.11
CA LYS A 4 -2.07 -24.34 50.65
C LYS A 4 -1.88 -22.89 50.14
N PRO A 5 -0.89 -22.59 49.28
CA PRO A 5 -0.74 -21.26 48.69
C PRO A 5 -1.87 -20.98 47.69
N ALA A 6 -2.36 -19.74 47.70
CA ALA A 6 -3.42 -19.28 46.82
C ALA A 6 -2.93 -19.17 45.36
N ASP A 7 -3.74 -19.64 44.42
CA ASP A 7 -3.48 -19.52 42.99
C ASP A 7 -3.39 -18.04 42.57
N PRO A 8 -2.45 -17.67 41.68
CA PRO A 8 -2.36 -16.31 41.15
C PRO A 8 -3.62 -16.00 40.33
N MET A 9 -4.23 -14.85 40.63
CA MET A 9 -5.42 -14.41 39.91
C MET A 9 -5.14 -14.25 38.41
N PRO A 10 -6.09 -14.65 37.54
CA PRO A 10 -5.94 -14.48 36.10
C PRO A 10 -5.79 -13.00 35.76
N MET A 11 -4.74 -12.66 35.01
CA MET A 11 -4.55 -11.30 34.51
C MET A 11 -5.72 -10.93 33.59
N PRO A 12 -6.22 -9.69 33.65
CA PRO A 12 -7.25 -9.22 32.74
C PRO A 12 -6.73 -9.29 31.29
N PRO A 13 -7.59 -9.62 30.32
CA PRO A 13 -7.20 -9.63 28.91
C PRO A 13 -6.75 -8.22 28.49
N PRO A 14 -5.81 -8.11 27.55
CA PRO A 14 -5.39 -6.81 27.02
C PRO A 14 -6.60 -6.07 26.43
N PRO A 15 -6.65 -4.73 26.53
CA PRO A 15 -7.73 -3.96 25.97
C PRO A 15 -7.82 -4.18 24.44
N PRO A 16 -9.03 -4.14 23.86
CA PRO A 16 -9.19 -4.22 22.42
C PRO A 16 -8.45 -3.06 21.73
N PRO A 17 -7.95 -3.26 20.50
CA PRO A 17 -7.33 -2.19 19.73
C PRO A 17 -8.34 -1.03 19.53
N PRO A 18 -7.87 0.22 19.48
CA PRO A 18 -8.74 1.37 19.24
C PRO A 18 -9.48 1.21 17.90
N PRO A 19 -10.73 1.70 17.80
CA PRO A 19 -11.44 1.70 16.52
C PRO A 19 -10.63 2.48 15.49
N SER A 20 -10.47 1.89 14.29
CA SER A 20 -9.80 2.54 13.16
C SER A 20 -10.40 3.93 12.94
N ALA A 21 -9.56 4.96 12.83
CA ALA A 21 -10.00 6.32 12.56
C ALA A 21 -10.91 6.35 11.31
N PRO A 22 -11.95 7.21 11.27
CA PRO A 22 -12.79 7.35 10.09
C PRO A 22 -11.96 7.79 8.90
N SER A 23 -12.13 7.09 7.78
CA SER A 23 -11.42 7.40 6.53
C SER A 23 -11.71 8.82 6.06
N ALA A 24 -10.71 9.49 5.49
CA ALA A 24 -10.91 10.76 4.83
C ALA A 24 -11.87 10.59 3.63
N PRO A 25 -12.73 11.57 3.33
CA PRO A 25 -13.58 11.51 2.15
C PRO A 25 -12.72 11.45 0.88
N ILE A 26 -13.04 10.52 -0.02
CA ILE A 26 -12.39 10.42 -1.33
C ILE A 26 -12.82 11.62 -2.17
N SER A 27 -11.86 12.27 -2.85
CA SER A 27 -12.17 13.37 -3.76
C SER A 27 -13.10 12.90 -4.89
N GLY A 28 -13.99 13.78 -5.37
CA GLY A 28 -14.89 13.43 -6.48
C GLY A 28 -14.14 12.98 -7.75
N ALA A 29 -13.00 13.61 -8.03
CA ALA A 29 -12.11 13.25 -9.14
C ALA A 29 -11.53 11.83 -8.97
N THR A 30 -11.00 11.50 -7.79
CA THR A 30 -10.49 10.14 -7.50
C THR A 30 -11.61 9.11 -7.58
N ARG A 31 -12.81 9.43 -7.10
CA ARG A 31 -13.95 8.52 -7.18
C ARG A 31 -14.33 8.24 -8.63
N ALA A 32 -14.47 9.29 -9.44
CA ALA A 32 -14.76 9.15 -10.86
C ALA A 32 -13.68 8.33 -11.59
N ALA A 33 -12.40 8.54 -11.25
CA ALA A 33 -11.30 7.76 -11.80
C ALA A 33 -11.43 6.26 -11.48
N ILE A 34 -11.71 5.91 -10.21
CA ILE A 34 -11.91 4.52 -9.80
C ILE A 34 -13.07 3.88 -10.55
N ASP A 35 -14.19 4.60 -10.69
CA ASP A 35 -15.37 4.12 -11.42
C ASP A 35 -15.08 3.91 -12.93
N GLN A 36 -14.08 4.58 -13.48
CA GLN A 36 -13.60 4.44 -14.86
C GLN A 36 -12.43 3.44 -15.01
N GLY A 37 -12.07 2.69 -13.96
CA GLY A 37 -10.96 1.73 -14.01
C GLY A 37 -9.57 2.36 -13.89
N VAL A 38 -9.48 3.49 -13.17
CA VAL A 38 -8.24 4.23 -12.87
C VAL A 38 -7.49 4.61 -14.15
N PRO A 39 -8.02 5.51 -14.99
CA PRO A 39 -7.34 5.92 -16.23
C PRO A 39 -6.08 6.75 -15.92
N LEU A 40 -5.05 6.71 -16.78
CA LEU A 40 -3.84 7.52 -16.59
C LEU A 40 -4.13 9.03 -16.57
N PHE A 41 -5.10 9.47 -17.37
CA PHE A 41 -5.57 10.85 -17.43
C PHE A 41 -7.08 10.87 -17.19
N LEU A 42 -7.55 11.65 -16.20
CA LEU A 42 -8.98 11.71 -15.90
C LEU A 42 -9.81 12.24 -17.07
N ASP A 43 -9.26 13.22 -17.80
CA ASP A 43 -9.90 13.82 -18.98
C ASP A 43 -9.61 13.04 -20.28
N GLY A 44 -8.87 11.92 -20.21
CA GLY A 44 -8.51 11.08 -21.36
C GLY A 44 -7.48 11.69 -22.34
N ASP A 45 -7.11 12.96 -22.17
CA ASP A 45 -6.22 13.67 -23.10
C ASP A 45 -4.96 14.22 -22.40
N ILE A 46 -3.79 13.83 -22.91
CA ILE A 46 -2.48 14.30 -22.45
C ILE A 46 -2.29 15.82 -22.69
N ALA A 47 -2.92 16.39 -23.73
CA ALA A 47 -2.82 17.83 -24.02
C ALA A 47 -3.48 18.69 -22.93
N ARG A 48 -4.35 18.10 -22.12
CA ARG A 48 -5.02 18.72 -20.97
C ARG A 48 -4.45 18.25 -19.62
N SER A 49 -3.30 17.57 -19.64
CA SER A 49 -2.67 17.05 -18.42
C SER A 49 -2.25 18.18 -17.47
N SER A 50 -2.41 17.92 -16.18
CA SER A 50 -1.94 18.77 -15.09
C SER A 50 -1.50 17.89 -13.93
N PRO A 51 -0.72 18.42 -12.97
CA PRO A 51 -0.40 17.68 -11.75
C PRO A 51 -1.62 17.20 -10.96
N GLY A 52 -2.81 17.77 -11.16
CA GLY A 52 -4.05 17.32 -10.51
C GLY A 52 -4.86 16.29 -11.30
N SER A 53 -4.59 16.11 -12.59
CA SER A 53 -5.37 15.25 -13.50
C SER A 53 -4.56 14.12 -14.16
N ALA A 54 -3.23 14.16 -14.02
CA ALA A 54 -2.27 13.25 -14.65
C ALA A 54 -1.21 12.72 -13.67
N SER A 55 -1.43 12.88 -12.36
CA SER A 55 -0.65 12.22 -11.31
C SER A 55 -1.44 11.02 -10.76
N PRO A 56 -0.79 10.11 -10.02
CA PRO A 56 -1.50 9.06 -9.30
C PRO A 56 -2.65 9.63 -8.45
N TYR A 57 -3.82 8.98 -8.48
CA TYR A 57 -4.95 9.45 -7.68
C TYR A 57 -4.74 9.12 -6.21
N LEU A 58 -5.17 10.02 -5.34
CA LEU A 58 -4.94 9.90 -3.91
C LEU A 58 -6.13 9.27 -3.19
N ILE A 59 -5.87 8.23 -2.39
CA ILE A 59 -6.79 7.67 -1.40
C ILE A 59 -6.04 7.37 -0.10
N ASP A 60 -6.77 7.14 0.99
CA ASP A 60 -6.16 6.55 2.19
C ASP A 60 -6.27 5.02 2.19
N GLU A 61 -5.50 4.40 3.07
CA GLU A 61 -5.43 2.95 3.25
C GLU A 61 -6.79 2.31 3.57
N ALA A 62 -7.60 2.97 4.42
CA ALA A 62 -8.91 2.45 4.80
C ALA A 62 -9.88 2.44 3.61
N ASN A 63 -9.88 3.47 2.77
CA ASN A 63 -10.62 3.48 1.52
C ASN A 63 -10.09 2.45 0.51
N PHE A 64 -8.78 2.24 0.43
CA PHE A 64 -8.22 1.20 -0.42
C PHE A 64 -8.76 -0.18 -0.04
N TYR A 65 -8.69 -0.56 1.24
CA TYR A 65 -9.23 -1.84 1.69
C TYR A 65 -10.74 -1.94 1.47
N ARG A 66 -11.49 -0.88 1.73
CA ARG A 66 -12.94 -0.86 1.53
C ARG A 66 -13.34 -1.08 0.08
N ILE A 67 -12.60 -0.51 -0.87
CA ILE A 67 -12.94 -0.55 -2.30
C ILE A 67 -12.37 -1.79 -2.98
N PHE A 68 -11.10 -2.12 -2.74
CA PHE A 68 -10.38 -3.10 -3.54
C PHE A 68 -10.26 -4.48 -2.89
N ALA A 69 -10.45 -4.60 -1.56
CA ALA A 69 -10.43 -5.89 -0.85
C ALA A 69 -11.81 -6.57 -0.85
N VAL A 70 -12.48 -6.57 -2.00
CA VAL A 70 -13.81 -7.17 -2.20
C VAL A 70 -13.70 -8.57 -2.79
N GLY A 71 -14.38 -9.55 -2.19
CA GLY A 71 -14.23 -10.97 -2.53
C GLY A 71 -12.98 -11.63 -1.93
N ASP A 72 -12.96 -12.96 -1.88
CA ASP A 72 -11.99 -13.72 -1.09
C ASP A 72 -10.55 -13.58 -1.59
N ALA A 73 -10.33 -13.67 -2.92
CA ALA A 73 -9.00 -13.60 -3.50
C ALA A 73 -8.34 -12.23 -3.26
N ARG A 74 -9.07 -11.15 -3.53
CA ARG A 74 -8.61 -9.77 -3.30
C ARG A 74 -8.41 -9.48 -1.82
N ARG A 75 -9.33 -9.95 -0.96
CA ARG A 75 -9.20 -9.83 0.49
C ARG A 75 -7.95 -10.53 1.00
N ALA A 76 -7.65 -11.73 0.52
CA ALA A 76 -6.44 -12.45 0.92
C ALA A 76 -5.16 -11.69 0.55
N LEU A 77 -5.07 -11.11 -0.66
CA LEU A 77 -3.94 -10.26 -1.05
C LEU A 77 -3.85 -9.00 -0.18
N ALA A 78 -4.98 -8.37 0.10
CA ALA A 78 -5.04 -7.17 0.92
C ALA A 78 -4.63 -7.42 2.38
N ASP A 79 -5.05 -8.55 2.96
CA ASP A 79 -4.66 -8.95 4.32
C ASP A 79 -3.18 -9.31 4.40
N ARG A 80 -2.62 -9.97 3.38
CA ARG A 80 -1.16 -10.20 3.26
C ARG A 80 -0.40 -8.89 3.16
N LEU A 81 -0.89 -7.93 2.38
CA LEU A 81 -0.30 -6.60 2.29
C LEU A 81 -0.32 -5.91 3.67
N ARG A 82 -1.43 -5.98 4.40
CA ARG A 82 -1.53 -5.42 5.75
C ARG A 82 -0.46 -6.01 6.68
N ALA A 83 -0.34 -7.35 6.71
CA ALA A 83 0.67 -8.02 7.51
C ALA A 83 2.12 -7.66 7.10
N ALA A 84 2.37 -7.48 5.79
CA ALA A 84 3.67 -7.02 5.29
C ALA A 84 3.99 -5.59 5.75
N LEU A 85 3.01 -4.69 5.72
CA LEU A 85 3.16 -3.32 6.23
C LEU A 85 3.36 -3.29 7.75
N GLU A 86 2.65 -4.12 8.51
CA GLU A 86 2.87 -4.29 9.95
C GLU A 86 4.29 -4.81 10.26
N THR A 87 4.80 -5.73 9.43
CA THR A 87 6.17 -6.23 9.56
C THR A 87 7.20 -5.13 9.23
N LEU A 88 6.96 -4.32 8.20
CA LEU A 88 7.80 -3.16 7.87
C LEU A 88 7.90 -2.18 9.03
N GLU A 89 6.79 -1.95 9.74
CA GLU A 89 6.67 -1.04 10.89
C GLU A 89 7.50 -1.45 12.12
N THR A 90 8.17 -2.60 12.10
CA THR A 90 9.11 -3.00 13.16
C THR A 90 10.46 -2.29 13.07
N HIS A 91 10.81 -1.77 11.89
CA HIS A 91 12.13 -1.15 11.62
C HIS A 91 12.03 0.17 10.86
N CYS A 92 10.93 0.37 10.15
CA CYS A 92 10.69 1.53 9.30
C CYS A 92 9.33 2.13 9.66
N ARG A 93 9.04 3.32 9.13
CA ARG A 93 7.73 3.95 9.16
C ARG A 93 7.18 3.99 7.75
N PHE A 94 6.03 3.37 7.53
CA PHE A 94 5.24 3.47 6.30
C PHE A 94 4.71 4.89 6.12
N GLN A 95 4.97 5.50 4.96
CA GLN A 95 4.48 6.84 4.64
C GLN A 95 3.36 6.83 3.59
N ALA A 96 3.58 6.08 2.50
CA ALA A 96 2.61 5.93 1.42
C ALA A 96 2.97 4.70 0.58
N MET A 97 2.03 4.23 -0.26
CA MET A 97 2.33 3.26 -1.30
C MET A 97 1.72 3.67 -2.64
N LEU A 98 2.47 3.49 -3.72
CA LEU A 98 1.95 3.58 -5.08
C LEU A 98 1.56 2.17 -5.54
N VAL A 99 0.28 1.96 -5.82
CA VAL A 99 -0.27 0.68 -6.28
C VAL A 99 -0.64 0.79 -7.74
N GLY A 100 -0.36 -0.28 -8.50
CA GLY A 100 -0.72 -0.43 -9.89
C GLY A 100 -1.26 -1.83 -10.19
N GLY A 101 -1.29 -2.18 -11.48
CA GLY A 101 -1.56 -3.53 -11.92
C GLY A 101 -3.01 -4.00 -11.75
N SER A 102 -3.20 -5.32 -11.82
CA SER A 102 -4.53 -5.95 -11.90
C SER A 102 -5.38 -5.77 -10.63
N MET A 103 -4.75 -5.48 -9.49
CA MET A 103 -5.45 -5.18 -8.24
C MET A 103 -6.38 -3.96 -8.37
N LEU A 104 -6.04 -2.99 -9.21
CA LEU A 104 -6.86 -1.78 -9.40
C LEU A 104 -8.01 -1.95 -10.41
N ASP A 105 -8.01 -3.04 -11.17
CA ASP A 105 -9.04 -3.32 -12.16
C ASP A 105 -10.19 -4.10 -11.53
N LEU A 106 -11.26 -3.42 -11.12
CA LEU A 106 -12.40 -4.05 -10.43
C LEU A 106 -13.12 -5.12 -11.26
N ASN A 107 -12.88 -5.21 -12.56
CA ASN A 107 -13.42 -6.28 -13.40
C ASN A 107 -12.66 -7.60 -13.23
N VAL A 108 -11.41 -7.55 -12.72
CA VAL A 108 -10.61 -8.74 -12.42
C VAL A 108 -11.02 -9.26 -11.04
N GLN A 109 -11.78 -10.35 -10.98
CA GLN A 109 -12.25 -10.88 -9.68
C GLN A 109 -11.13 -11.49 -8.82
N ALA A 110 -10.17 -12.16 -9.45
CA ALA A 110 -9.06 -12.83 -8.78
C ALA A 110 -7.71 -12.36 -9.36
N PRO A 111 -7.22 -11.17 -8.96
CA PRO A 111 -5.89 -10.72 -9.35
C PRO A 111 -4.83 -11.72 -8.86
N ARG A 112 -3.81 -11.95 -9.68
CA ARG A 112 -2.75 -12.94 -9.40
C ARG A 112 -1.80 -12.43 -8.31
N ASP A 113 -1.50 -11.14 -8.37
CA ASP A 113 -0.55 -10.46 -7.54
C ASP A 113 -1.00 -9.02 -7.23
N LEU A 114 -0.30 -8.40 -6.29
CA LEU A 114 -0.42 -6.99 -5.95
C LEU A 114 0.94 -6.32 -6.17
N ASP A 115 0.99 -5.42 -7.15
CA ASP A 115 2.15 -4.60 -7.46
C ASP A 115 2.12 -3.30 -6.66
N ALA A 116 3.10 -3.08 -5.79
CA ALA A 116 3.17 -1.87 -5.00
C ALA A 116 4.60 -1.39 -4.73
N VAL A 117 4.74 -0.06 -4.73
CA VAL A 117 5.96 0.61 -4.27
C VAL A 117 5.64 1.26 -2.94
N VAL A 118 6.30 0.80 -1.89
CA VAL A 118 6.13 1.26 -0.52
C VAL A 118 7.18 2.33 -0.22
N PHE A 119 6.73 3.54 0.04
CA PHE A 119 7.54 4.65 0.49
C PHE A 119 7.65 4.63 2.02
N TYR A 120 8.87 4.59 2.53
CA TYR A 120 9.13 4.45 3.96
C TYR A 120 10.19 5.44 4.45
N ALA A 121 10.29 5.64 5.76
CA ALA A 121 11.47 6.21 6.41
C ALA A 121 12.01 5.22 7.46
N ALA A 122 13.30 5.27 7.78
CA ALA A 122 13.84 4.54 8.91
C ALA A 122 13.19 5.02 10.22
N GLN A 123 13.03 4.12 11.19
CA GLN A 123 12.76 4.52 12.56
C GLN A 123 14.04 5.01 13.25
N ASP A 124 13.89 5.92 14.20
CA ASP A 124 15.00 6.47 14.95
C ASP A 124 15.76 5.36 15.69
N GLY A 125 17.10 5.39 15.60
CA GLY A 125 17.97 4.44 16.30
C GLY A 125 18.11 3.07 15.63
N VAL A 126 17.45 2.80 14.51
CA VAL A 126 17.63 1.55 13.75
C VAL A 126 18.78 1.69 12.77
N ALA A 127 19.75 0.77 12.84
CA ALA A 127 20.92 0.79 11.96
C ALA A 127 20.56 0.42 10.50
N SER A 128 21.21 1.08 9.54
CA SER A 128 20.98 0.85 8.10
C SER A 128 21.14 -0.62 7.64
N PRO A 129 22.16 -1.38 8.09
CA PRO A 129 22.29 -2.80 7.74
C PRO A 129 21.09 -3.64 8.20
N THR A 130 20.58 -3.38 9.40
CA THR A 130 19.39 -4.05 9.95
C THR A 130 18.15 -3.80 9.09
N ILE A 131 17.97 -2.56 8.63
CA ILE A 131 16.88 -2.20 7.71
C ILE A 131 17.04 -2.94 6.38
N ALA A 132 18.23 -2.92 5.78
CA ALA A 132 18.48 -3.57 4.49
C ALA A 132 18.19 -5.08 4.53
N GLU A 133 18.62 -5.75 5.60
CA GLU A 133 18.33 -7.17 5.82
C GLU A 133 16.82 -7.42 6.03
N ALA A 134 16.16 -6.59 6.83
CA ALA A 134 14.73 -6.71 7.08
C ALA A 134 13.90 -6.53 5.81
N LEU A 135 14.20 -5.52 5.00
CA LEU A 135 13.54 -5.28 3.72
C LEU A 135 13.79 -6.39 2.71
N SER A 136 15.00 -6.96 2.70
CA SER A 136 15.32 -8.10 1.83
C SER A 136 14.48 -9.32 2.20
N ARG A 137 14.43 -9.68 3.50
CA ARG A 137 13.58 -10.77 3.99
C ARG A 137 12.11 -10.54 3.69
N LEU A 138 11.63 -9.31 3.93
CA LEU A 138 10.24 -8.94 3.67
C LEU A 138 9.90 -9.05 2.19
N THR A 139 10.79 -8.63 1.29
CA THR A 139 10.59 -8.73 -0.16
C THR A 139 10.43 -10.19 -0.60
N GLU A 140 11.34 -11.07 -0.16
CA GLU A 140 11.28 -12.49 -0.52
C GLU A 140 10.03 -13.18 0.04
N ALA A 141 9.70 -12.92 1.32
CA ALA A 141 8.49 -13.46 1.94
C ALA A 141 7.22 -12.97 1.23
N SER A 142 7.15 -11.68 0.89
CA SER A 142 6.01 -11.06 0.20
C SER A 142 5.78 -11.67 -1.18
N LYS A 143 6.85 -11.90 -1.94
CA LYS A 143 6.79 -12.47 -3.29
C LYS A 143 6.21 -13.88 -3.31
N ALA A 144 6.56 -14.72 -2.33
CA ALA A 144 5.98 -16.06 -2.18
C ALA A 144 4.45 -16.05 -1.95
N HIS A 145 3.92 -14.92 -1.50
CA HIS A 145 2.50 -14.72 -1.20
C HIS A 145 1.77 -13.83 -2.22
N GLY A 146 2.34 -13.61 -3.41
CA GLY A 146 1.72 -12.85 -4.49
C GLY A 146 1.76 -11.34 -4.29
N LEU A 147 2.72 -10.82 -3.52
CA LEU A 147 2.94 -9.38 -3.39
C LEU A 147 4.28 -9.03 -4.07
N ASP A 148 4.25 -8.22 -5.13
CA ASP A 148 5.47 -7.65 -5.71
C ASP A 148 5.72 -6.27 -5.10
N LEU A 149 6.35 -6.27 -3.93
CA LEU A 149 6.65 -5.06 -3.17
C LEU A 149 8.04 -4.53 -3.53
N ARG A 150 8.12 -3.21 -3.71
CA ARG A 150 9.36 -2.46 -3.87
C ARG A 150 9.44 -1.41 -2.77
N PHE A 151 10.59 -1.27 -2.12
CA PHE A 151 10.75 -0.35 -0.99
C PHE A 151 11.63 0.83 -1.40
N VAL A 152 11.12 2.04 -1.17
CA VAL A 152 11.81 3.30 -1.53
C VAL A 152 11.91 4.19 -0.28
N PRO A 153 13.12 4.54 0.16
CA PRO A 153 13.28 5.44 1.30
C PRO A 153 12.88 6.87 0.92
N THR A 154 12.37 7.60 1.91
CA THR A 154 11.95 9.02 1.82
C THR A 154 12.80 9.94 2.68
N ASP A 155 13.60 9.36 3.57
CA ASP A 155 14.58 9.97 4.46
C ASP A 155 16.02 9.86 3.92
N ALA A 156 16.19 9.28 2.73
CA ALA A 156 17.43 9.26 1.99
C ALA A 156 17.55 10.49 1.06
N SER A 157 18.50 10.46 0.11
CA SER A 157 18.61 11.50 -0.92
C SER A 157 17.27 11.66 -1.68
N PRO A 158 16.69 12.87 -1.71
CA PRO A 158 15.41 13.12 -2.40
C PRO A 158 15.42 12.70 -3.87
N LEU A 159 16.58 12.74 -4.53
CA LEU A 159 16.73 12.32 -5.93
C LEU A 159 16.44 10.82 -6.13
N ILE A 160 16.73 9.98 -5.13
CA ILE A 160 16.42 8.54 -5.19
C ILE A 160 14.90 8.34 -5.17
N THR A 161 14.22 9.00 -4.23
CA THR A 161 12.76 8.91 -4.08
C THR A 161 12.04 9.43 -5.32
N ILE A 162 12.44 10.61 -5.82
CA ILE A 162 11.85 11.22 -7.01
C ILE A 162 12.04 10.31 -8.23
N LYS A 163 13.27 9.84 -8.47
CA LYS A 163 13.56 8.97 -9.62
C LYS A 163 12.76 7.68 -9.56
N ALA A 164 12.67 7.06 -8.38
CA ALA A 164 11.89 5.84 -8.19
C ALA A 164 10.39 6.09 -8.42
N ALA A 165 9.82 7.15 -7.85
CA ALA A 165 8.42 7.51 -8.04
C ALA A 165 8.09 7.74 -9.52
N CYS A 166 8.93 8.48 -10.26
CA CYS A 166 8.77 8.69 -11.70
C CYS A 166 8.85 7.35 -12.46
N TYR A 167 9.85 6.53 -12.17
CA TYR A 167 10.04 5.23 -12.84
C TYR A 167 8.81 4.33 -12.67
N PHE A 168 8.32 4.15 -11.43
CA PHE A 168 7.21 3.26 -11.17
C PHE A 168 5.86 3.80 -11.65
N ALA A 169 5.63 5.12 -11.60
CA ALA A 169 4.46 5.72 -12.20
C ALA A 169 4.42 5.47 -13.72
N MET A 170 5.55 5.59 -14.42
CA MET A 170 5.64 5.27 -15.85
C MET A 170 5.50 3.76 -16.10
N LEU A 171 6.09 2.92 -15.25
CA LEU A 171 6.01 1.47 -15.38
C LEU A 171 4.56 0.98 -15.28
N TYR A 172 3.79 1.47 -14.30
CA TYR A 172 2.39 1.12 -14.13
C TYR A 172 1.50 1.73 -15.22
N ALA A 173 1.91 2.87 -15.79
CA ALA A 173 1.24 3.49 -16.93
C ALA A 173 1.43 2.75 -18.26
N SER A 174 2.45 1.90 -18.34
CA SER A 174 2.81 1.16 -19.55
C SER A 174 2.10 -0.19 -19.53
N ASP A 175 0.89 -0.28 -20.07
CA ASP A 175 0.25 -1.58 -20.31
C ASP A 175 1.04 -2.33 -21.39
N ARG A 176 1.47 -3.55 -21.08
CA ARG A 176 2.24 -4.41 -22.00
C ARG A 176 1.36 -4.99 -23.11
N ALA A 177 0.04 -4.99 -22.95
CA ALA A 177 -0.89 -5.62 -23.89
C ALA A 177 -1.52 -4.65 -24.88
N ASP A 178 -1.74 -3.39 -24.49
CA ASP A 178 -2.33 -2.37 -25.36
C ASP A 178 -1.81 -0.97 -25.01
N VAL A 179 -1.02 -0.39 -25.92
CA VAL A 179 -0.41 0.95 -25.76
C VAL A 179 -1.48 2.06 -25.68
N ALA A 180 -2.70 1.79 -26.18
CA ALA A 180 -3.83 2.72 -26.11
C ALA A 180 -4.54 2.68 -24.75
N ALA A 181 -4.52 1.54 -24.04
CA ALA A 181 -5.15 1.37 -22.74
C ALA A 181 -4.21 1.74 -21.58
N ARG A 182 -3.81 3.02 -21.51
CA ARG A 182 -2.94 3.49 -20.42
C ARG A 182 -3.70 3.50 -19.08
N LYS A 183 -3.33 2.58 -18.18
CA LYS A 183 -3.85 2.54 -16.81
C LYS A 183 -3.08 3.50 -15.91
N GLY A 184 -3.77 4.11 -14.96
CA GLY A 184 -3.19 4.94 -13.93
C GLY A 184 -2.72 4.12 -12.73
N ALA A 185 -2.33 4.82 -11.67
CA ALA A 185 -1.95 4.25 -10.39
C ALA A 185 -2.66 5.00 -9.26
N LEU A 186 -2.74 4.36 -8.09
CA LEU A 186 -3.24 4.97 -6.86
C LEU A 186 -2.07 5.22 -5.91
N LEU A 187 -1.93 6.46 -5.44
CA LEU A 187 -1.11 6.77 -4.29
C LEU A 187 -1.97 6.65 -3.04
N ILE A 188 -1.63 5.68 -2.20
CA ILE A 188 -2.33 5.37 -0.97
C ILE A 188 -1.54 5.95 0.18
N THR A 189 -2.13 6.90 0.91
CA THR A 189 -1.54 7.46 2.11
C THR A 189 -1.98 6.68 3.33
N ARG A 190 -1.21 6.76 4.41
CA ARG A 190 -1.72 6.39 5.71
C ARG A 190 -2.94 7.26 6.04
N GLY A 191 -4.01 6.66 6.56
CA GLY A 191 -5.12 7.41 7.15
C GLY A 191 -4.59 8.28 8.29
N ARG A 192 -5.10 9.52 8.42
CA ARG A 192 -4.73 10.41 9.52
C ARG A 192 -5.24 9.90 10.85
#